data_AF-A0A651HXH0-F1
#
_entry.id   AF-A0A651HXH0-F1
#
_cell.length_a   1.000
_cell.length_b   1.000
_cell.length_c   1.000
_cell.angle_alpha   90.00
_cell.angle_beta   90.00
_cell.angle_gamma   90.00
#
_symmetry.space_group_name_H-M   'P 1'
#
loop_
_entity.id
_entity.type
_entity.pdbx_description
1 polymer ?
#
loop_
_entity_poly.entity_id
_entity_poly.type
_entity_poly.pdbx_seq_one_letter_code
_entity_poly.pdbx_strand_id
1 'polypeptide(L)'
;MEFSLARASLIHYFVEVHSFNSIGLECNAIQGQQISEWLNSSTNEKKLEDVSNPLTFAVYGSLLIWLKSYLRETGRKLDVITFLQKQSLSQLSRL
;
A
#
# COMPACT_ATOMS: atom_id res chain seq x y z
N MET A 1 -11.66 -13.45 5.29
CA MET A 1 -11.76 -13.10 6.73
C MET A 1 -12.34 -11.71 6.82
N GLU A 2 -13.45 -11.50 7.53
CA GLU A 2 -14.29 -10.29 7.40
C GLU A 2 -13.53 -8.97 7.59
N PHE A 3 -12.49 -8.95 8.43
CA PHE A 3 -11.66 -7.76 8.67
C PHE A 3 -11.00 -7.20 7.41
N SER A 4 -10.53 -8.05 6.48
CA SER A 4 -9.92 -7.57 5.23
C SER A 4 -10.96 -6.92 4.31
N LEU A 5 -12.17 -7.47 4.29
CA LEU A 5 -13.29 -6.92 3.50
C LEU A 5 -13.81 -5.61 4.10
N ALA A 6 -13.96 -5.53 5.42
CA ALA A 6 -14.36 -4.31 6.11
C ALA A 6 -13.34 -3.18 5.86
N ARG A 7 -12.04 -3.50 5.94
CA ARG A 7 -10.95 -2.55 5.63
C ARG A 7 -11.02 -2.07 4.19
N ALA A 8 -11.13 -2.99 3.22
CA ALA A 8 -11.22 -2.63 1.81
C ALA A 8 -12.45 -1.73 1.56
N SER A 9 -13.61 -2.07 2.12
CA SER A 9 -14.84 -1.30 1.98
C SER A 9 -14.70 0.13 2.52
N LEU A 10 -14.08 0.30 3.69
CA LEU A 10 -13.82 1.62 4.26
C LEU A 10 -12.85 2.44 3.40
N ILE A 11 -11.78 1.80 2.92
CA ILE A 11 -10.79 2.48 2.08
C ILE A 11 -11.41 2.89 0.74
N HIS A 12 -12.24 2.04 0.12
CA HIS A 12 -12.99 2.41 -1.08
C HIS A 12 -13.84 3.65 -0.81
N TYR A 13 -14.63 3.64 0.26
CA TYR A 13 -15.47 4.78 0.63
C TYR A 13 -14.67 6.07 0.83
N PHE A 14 -13.53 6.03 1.52
CA PHE A 14 -12.71 7.24 1.72
C PHE A 14 -12.04 7.74 0.43
N VAL A 15 -11.58 6.84 -0.44
CA VAL A 15 -10.92 7.21 -1.69
C VAL A 15 -11.94 7.73 -2.72
N GLU A 16 -13.06 7.03 -2.87
CA GLU A 16 -14.08 7.35 -3.87
C GLU A 16 -14.92 8.56 -3.48
N VAL A 17 -15.43 8.58 -2.24
CA VAL A 17 -16.41 9.59 -1.80
C VAL A 17 -15.71 10.81 -1.20
N HIS A 18 -14.65 10.58 -0.41
CA HIS A 18 -13.97 11.66 0.33
C HIS A 18 -12.65 12.10 -0.31
N SER A 19 -12.29 11.53 -1.46
CA SER A 19 -11.10 11.91 -2.24
C SER A 19 -9.78 11.85 -1.45
N PHE A 20 -9.67 10.90 -0.53
CA PHE A 20 -8.40 10.63 0.14
C PHE A 20 -7.36 10.22 -0.90
N ASN A 21 -6.18 10.82 -0.80
CA ASN A 21 -5.05 10.64 -1.74
C ASN A 21 -3.80 10.09 -1.05
N SER A 22 -3.93 9.57 0.17
CA SER A 22 -2.85 8.87 0.85
C SER A 22 -3.37 7.64 1.58
N ILE A 23 -2.55 6.59 1.63
CA ILE A 23 -2.81 5.39 2.42
C ILE A 23 -1.61 5.07 3.31
N GLY A 24 -1.88 4.80 4.58
CA GLY A 24 -0.87 4.28 5.50
C GLY A 24 -0.73 2.76 5.35
N LEU A 25 0.48 2.26 5.09
CA LEU A 25 0.80 0.83 5.08
C LEU A 25 1.86 0.46 6.11
N GLU A 26 1.67 -0.70 6.73
CA GLU A 26 2.65 -1.31 7.63
C GLU A 26 3.75 -1.99 6.81
N CYS A 27 4.58 -1.18 6.16
CA CYS A 27 5.74 -1.62 5.40
C CYS A 27 6.93 -0.70 5.67
N ASN A 28 8.13 -1.15 5.30
CA ASN A 28 9.33 -0.30 5.40
C ASN A 28 9.30 0.80 4.32
N ALA A 29 10.04 1.88 4.55
CA ALA A 29 10.06 3.05 3.67
C ALA A 29 10.39 2.72 2.20
N ILE A 30 11.35 1.83 1.94
CA ILE A 30 11.75 1.45 0.57
C ILE A 30 10.57 0.77 -0.14
N GLN A 31 9.94 -0.20 0.53
CA GLN A 31 8.77 -0.88 -0.02
C GLN A 31 7.59 0.07 -0.24
N GLY A 32 7.31 0.96 0.72
CA GLY A 32 6.23 1.93 0.56
C GLY A 32 6.44 2.84 -0.64
N GLN A 33 7.67 3.33 -0.84
CA GLN A 33 8.01 4.10 -2.03
C GLN A 33 7.77 3.30 -3.31
N GLN A 34 8.24 2.06 -3.38
CA GLN A 34 8.05 1.19 -4.56
C GLN A 34 6.57 0.92 -4.85
N ILE A 35 5.74 0.73 -3.82
CA ILE A 35 4.29 0.56 -3.98
C ILE A 35 3.64 1.87 -4.45
N SER A 36 4.06 3.02 -3.90
CA SER A 36 3.56 4.34 -4.34
C SER A 36 3.86 4.57 -5.82
N GLU A 37 5.10 4.33 -6.25
CA GLU A 37 5.51 4.42 -7.65
C GLU A 37 4.71 3.46 -8.54
N TRP A 38 4.51 2.22 -8.08
CA TRP A 38 3.72 1.22 -8.80
C TRP A 38 2.24 1.58 -8.93
N LEU A 39 1.62 2.14 -7.88
CA LEU A 39 0.23 2.59 -7.90
C LEU A 39 0.01 3.71 -8.92
N ASN A 40 0.96 4.64 -8.99
CA ASN A 40 0.88 5.83 -9.85
C ASN A 40 1.48 5.63 -11.25
N SER A 41 2.02 4.44 -11.56
CA SER A 41 2.55 4.15 -12.89
C SER A 41 1.43 3.85 -13.89
N SER A 42 1.59 4.35 -15.11
CA SER A 42 0.66 4.11 -16.23
C SER A 42 0.76 2.69 -16.80
N THR A 43 1.86 1.97 -16.52
CA THR A 43 2.13 0.63 -17.05
C THR A 43 1.87 -0.46 -16.01
N ASN A 44 1.50 -1.64 -16.50
CA ASN A 44 1.37 -2.88 -15.71
C ASN A 44 2.62 -3.78 -15.82
N GLU A 45 3.77 -3.22 -16.20
CA GLU A 45 4.99 -3.98 -16.48
C GLU A 45 5.51 -4.75 -15.25
N LYS A 46 5.36 -4.17 -14.07
CA LYS A 46 5.69 -4.82 -12.80
C LYS A 46 4.45 -5.40 -12.16
N LYS A 47 4.52 -6.64 -11.70
CA LYS A 47 3.49 -7.23 -10.85
C LYS A 47 3.61 -6.67 -9.44
N LEU A 48 2.53 -6.72 -8.66
CA LEU A 48 2.56 -6.22 -7.29
C LEU A 48 3.55 -7.03 -6.43
N GLU A 49 3.69 -8.32 -6.72
CA GLU A 49 4.63 -9.25 -6.11
C GLU A 49 6.09 -8.82 -6.29
N ASP A 50 6.42 -8.03 -7.33
CA ASP A 50 7.78 -7.55 -7.58
C ASP A 50 8.15 -6.33 -6.71
N VAL A 51 7.14 -5.64 -6.15
CA VAL A 51 7.31 -4.40 -5.36
C VAL A 51 6.80 -4.53 -3.92
N SER A 52 6.26 -5.69 -3.56
CA SER A 52 5.74 -5.98 -2.23
C SER A 52 6.34 -7.27 -1.68
N ASN A 53 6.44 -7.36 -0.35
CA ASN A 53 6.86 -8.59 0.32
C ASN A 53 5.63 -9.51 0.50
N PRO A 54 5.83 -10.80 0.80
CA PRO A 54 4.71 -11.74 0.94
C PRO A 54 3.67 -11.33 1.98
N LEU A 55 4.07 -10.70 3.08
CA LEU A 55 3.14 -10.27 4.14
C LEU A 55 2.26 -9.11 3.67
N THR A 56 2.87 -8.08 3.09
CA THR A 56 2.16 -6.93 2.51
C THR A 56 1.22 -7.39 1.40
N PHE A 57 1.67 -8.29 0.54
CA PHE A 57 0.84 -8.88 -0.51
C PHE A 57 -0.35 -9.67 0.07
N ALA A 58 -0.10 -10.53 1.06
CA ALA A 58 -1.16 -11.35 1.68
C ALA A 58 -2.24 -10.49 2.36
N VAL A 59 -1.85 -9.37 2.98
CA VAL A 59 -2.78 -8.50 3.72
C VAL A 59 -3.49 -7.49 2.80
N TYR A 60 -2.76 -6.89 1.86
CA TYR A 60 -3.23 -5.74 1.08
C TYR A 60 -3.32 -5.98 -0.44
N GLY A 61 -2.92 -7.15 -0.93
CA GLY A 61 -2.75 -7.40 -2.37
C GLY A 61 -3.96 -7.05 -3.22
N SER A 62 -5.13 -7.60 -2.88
CA SER A 62 -6.38 -7.32 -3.61
C SER A 62 -6.78 -5.85 -3.56
N LEU A 63 -6.56 -5.17 -2.43
CA LEU A 63 -6.83 -3.74 -2.28
C LEU A 63 -5.90 -2.89 -3.15
N LEU A 64 -4.60 -3.20 -3.16
CA LEU A 64 -3.60 -2.46 -3.95
C LEU A 64 -3.82 -2.65 -5.46
N ILE A 65 -4.23 -3.86 -5.88
CA ILE A 65 -4.63 -4.13 -7.27
C ILE A 65 -5.86 -3.30 -7.66
N TRP A 66 -6.88 -3.26 -6.80
CA TRP A 66 -8.06 -2.43 -7.04
C TRP A 66 -7.69 -0.93 -7.12
N LEU A 67 -6.88 -0.43 -6.18
CA LEU A 67 -6.42 0.96 -6.17
C LEU A 67 -5.68 1.32 -7.46
N LYS A 68 -4.77 0.46 -7.95
CA LYS A 68 -4.07 0.72 -9.22
C LYS A 68 -5.05 0.88 -10.39
N SER A 69 -6.06 0.02 -10.48
CA SER A 69 -7.10 0.13 -11.52
C SER A 69 -7.90 1.42 -11.37
N TYR A 70 -8.37 1.74 -10.16
CA TYR A 70 -9.13 2.96 -9.86
C TYR A 70 -8.35 4.24 -10.20
N LEU A 71 -7.09 4.33 -9.77
CA LEU A 71 -6.24 5.51 -10.02
C LEU A 71 -5.98 5.69 -11.53
N ARG A 72 -5.78 4.60 -12.25
CA ARG A 72 -5.61 4.63 -13.71
C ARG A 72 -6.89 5.09 -14.42
N GLU A 73 -8.05 4.58 -14.02
CA GLU A 73 -9.34 4.92 -14.62
C GLU A 73 -9.75 6.37 -14.36
N THR A 74 -9.41 6.89 -13.17
CA THR A 74 -9.79 8.24 -12.75
C THR A 74 -8.72 9.30 -13.03
N GLY A 75 -7.49 8.89 -13.37
CA GLY A 75 -6.33 9.78 -13.49
C GLY A 75 -5.86 10.37 -12.15
N ARG A 76 -6.39 9.89 -11.03
CA ARG A 76 -6.02 10.34 -9.69
C ARG A 76 -4.67 9.77 -9.28
N LYS A 77 -4.05 10.40 -8.28
CA LYS A 77 -2.83 9.94 -7.65
C LYS A 77 -3.05 9.64 -6.18
N LEU A 78 -2.31 8.68 -5.65
CA LEU A 78 -2.37 8.30 -4.25
C LEU A 78 -0.98 7.94 -3.73
N ASP A 79 -0.60 8.53 -2.60
CA ASP A 79 0.70 8.32 -1.96
C ASP A 79 0.64 7.24 -0.88
N VAL A 80 1.68 6.42 -0.80
CA VAL A 80 1.86 5.45 0.30
C VAL A 80 2.70 6.07 1.40
N ILE A 81 2.12 6.19 2.60
CA ILE A 81 2.81 6.58 3.82
C ILE A 81 3.17 5.32 4.60
N THR A 82 4.40 5.24 5.09
CA THR A 82 4.89 4.07 5.84
C THR A 82 5.08 4.39 7.31
N PHE A 83 4.83 3.40 8.17
CA PHE A 83 5.00 3.56 9.61
C PHE A 83 5.84 2.44 10.27
N LEU A 84 6.40 1.50 9.49
CA LEU A 84 7.42 0.61 10.03
C LEU A 84 8.80 1.25 9.94
N GLN A 85 9.33 1.63 11.09
CA GLN A 85 10.75 1.93 11.25
C GLN A 85 11.50 0.62 11.56
N LYS A 86 12.57 0.33 10.82
CA LYS A 86 13.47 -0.78 11.14
C LYS A 86 14.08 -0.49 12.51
N GLN A 87 13.72 -1.26 13.54
CA GLN A 87 14.49 -1.20 14.78
C GLN A 87 15.90 -1.69 14.47
N SER A 88 16.89 -0.85 14.71
CA SER A 88 18.28 -1.28 14.69
C SER A 88 18.48 -2.35 15.76
N LEU A 89 19.01 -3.52 15.39
CA LEU A 89 19.43 -4.56 16.33
C LEU A 89 20.48 -4.05 17.35
N SER A 90 21.05 -2.86 17.16
CA SER A 90 21.93 -2.20 18.13
C SER A 90 21.24 -1.69 19.41
N GLN A 91 19.91 -1.77 19.49
CA GLN A 91 19.15 -1.41 20.70
C GLN A 91 18.86 -2.63 21.61
N LEU A 92 19.08 -3.86 21.13
CA LEU A 92 18.84 -5.09 21.90
C LEU A 92 20.09 -5.62 22.62
N SER A 93 21.25 -4.98 22.45
CA SER A 93 22.49 -5.32 23.16
C SER A 93 22.69 -4.56 24.49
N ARG A 94 21.62 -3.95 25.02
CA ARG A 94 21.61 -3.23 26.32
C ARG A 94 20.65 -3.84 27.34
N LEU A 95 20.47 -5.16 27.31
CA LEU A 95 19.88 -5.94 28.40
C LEU A 95 20.87 -7.01 28.83
#